data_AF-A0A699WJN1-F1
#
_entry.id   AF-A0A699WJN1-F1
#
_cell.length_a   1.000
_cell.length_b   1.000
_cell.length_c   1.000
_cell.angle_alpha   90.00
_cell.angle_beta   90.00
_cell.angle_gamma   90.00
#
_symmetry.space_group_name_H-M   'P 1'
#
loop_
_entity.id
_entity.type
_entity.pdbx_description
1 polymer ?
#
loop_
_entity_poly.entity_id
_entity_poly.type
_entity_poly.pdbx_seq_one_letter_code
_entity_poly.pdbx_strand_id
1 'polypeptide(L)'
;SVALTWWNTHVQTVGHEATYGMSWKTLMKMMTDKYCPRNEIRKLEMELWELKVKALLCRRMFSEEADKIQKYVRGLPDMIHGSVVASKPKTMQEAIE
;
A
#
# COMPACT_ATOMS: atom_id res chain seq x y z
N SER A 1 -7.86 28.30 -9.26
CA SER A 1 -7.76 26.98 -8.60
C SER A 1 -8.47 27.05 -7.25
N VAL A 2 -8.92 25.92 -6.68
CA VAL A 2 -9.60 25.87 -5.36
C VAL A 2 -8.75 26.50 -4.25
N ALA A 3 -7.43 26.33 -4.31
CA ALA A 3 -6.47 26.96 -3.40
C ALA A 3 -6.45 28.49 -3.51
N LEU A 4 -6.40 29.03 -4.74
CA LEU A 4 -6.40 30.47 -4.96
C LEU A 4 -7.71 31.12 -4.50
N THR A 5 -8.86 30.48 -4.78
CA THR A 5 -10.17 30.96 -4.33
C THR A 5 -10.23 31.02 -2.80
N TRP A 6 -9.76 29.97 -2.11
CA TRP A 6 -9.71 29.99 -0.66
C TRP A 6 -8.79 31.07 -0.10
N TRP A 7 -7.60 31.24 -0.68
CA TRP A 7 -6.64 32.25 -0.25
C TRP A 7 -7.24 33.66 -0.36
N ASN A 8 -7.89 33.95 -1.50
CA ASN A 8 -8.56 35.23 -1.71
C ASN A 8 -9.67 35.47 -0.67
N THR A 9 -10.48 34.46 -0.34
CA THR A 9 -11.48 34.56 0.73
C THR A 9 -10.84 34.81 2.10
N HIS A 10 -9.71 34.16 2.39
CA HIS A 10 -8.99 34.36 3.65
C HIS A 10 -8.46 35.79 3.78
N VAL A 11 -7.85 36.33 2.72
CA VAL A 11 -7.37 37.71 2.66
C VAL A 11 -8.52 38.72 2.82
N GLN A 12 -9.67 38.47 2.18
CA GLN A 12 -10.86 39.31 2.36
C GLN A 12 -11.39 39.30 3.80
N THR A 13 -11.28 38.17 4.50
CA THR A 13 -11.81 38.00 5.87
C THR A 13 -10.89 38.61 6.92
N VAL A 14 -9.59 38.35 6.81
CA VAL A 14 -8.59 38.77 7.80
C VAL A 14 -8.04 40.17 7.50
N GLY A 15 -8.19 40.65 6.26
CA GLY A 15 -7.69 41.95 5.81
C GLY A 15 -6.28 41.85 5.22
N HIS A 16 -6.01 42.72 4.24
CA HIS A 16 -4.74 42.73 3.52
C HIS A 16 -3.53 42.99 4.43
N GLU A 17 -3.60 43.99 5.31
CA GLU A 17 -2.48 44.34 6.20
C GLU A 17 -2.06 43.18 7.13
N ALA A 18 -3.04 42.51 7.74
CA ALA A 18 -2.78 41.38 8.63
C ALA A 18 -2.29 40.13 7.87
N THR A 19 -2.74 39.91 6.63
CA THR A 19 -2.32 38.77 5.82
C THR A 19 -0.95 38.96 5.17
N TYR A 20 -0.63 40.16 4.67
CA TYR A 20 0.71 40.48 4.16
C TYR A 20 1.76 40.58 5.26
N GLY A 21 1.36 40.90 6.49
CA GLY A 21 2.22 40.85 7.68
C GLY A 21 2.48 39.43 8.22
N MET A 22 1.86 38.38 7.67
CA MET A 22 2.02 37.02 8.18
C MET A 22 3.37 36.41 7.79
N SER A 23 3.95 35.63 8.70
CA SER A 23 5.16 34.86 8.37
C SER A 23 4.84 33.70 7.41
N TRP A 24 5.82 33.37 6.55
CA TRP A 24 5.75 32.20 5.67
C TRP A 24 5.44 30.89 6.43
N LYS A 25 6.00 30.74 7.63
CA LYS A 25 5.74 29.57 8.50
C LYS A 25 4.26 29.44 8.87
N THR A 26 3.59 30.56 9.13
CA THR A 26 2.16 30.57 9.48
C THR A 26 1.31 30.22 8.25
N LEU A 27 1.65 30.79 7.10
CA LEU A 27 0.99 30.47 5.83
C LEU A 27 1.10 28.97 5.51
N MET A 28 2.31 28.42 5.62
CA MET A 28 2.54 26.98 5.41
C MET A 28 1.70 26.13 6.35
N LYS A 29 1.65 26.48 7.64
CA LYS A 29 0.81 25.75 8.61
C LYS A 29 -0.65 25.74 8.19
N MET A 30 -1.21 26.88 7.82
CA MET A 30 -2.62 26.98 7.38
C MET A 30 -2.90 26.16 6.11
N MET A 31 -1.98 26.19 5.15
CA MET A 31 -2.09 25.38 3.93
C MET A 31 -2.04 23.88 4.26
N THR A 32 -1.14 23.47 5.16
CA THR A 32 -1.06 22.08 5.63
C THR A 32 -2.33 21.66 6.36
N ASP A 33 -2.83 22.47 7.29
CA ASP A 33 -4.04 22.15 8.06
C ASP A 33 -5.26 22.00 7.15
N LYS A 34 -5.36 22.82 6.10
CA LYS A 34 -6.48 22.78 5.16
C LYS A 34 -6.40 21.61 4.16
N TYR A 35 -5.22 21.36 3.59
CA TYR A 35 -5.06 20.47 2.45
C TYR A 35 -4.39 19.14 2.78
N CYS A 36 -3.78 19.02 3.96
CA CYS A 36 -3.18 17.79 4.47
C CYS A 36 -3.81 17.41 5.83
N PRO A 37 -5.14 17.22 5.88
CA PRO A 37 -5.84 17.00 7.13
C PRO A 37 -5.42 15.66 7.76
N ARG A 38 -5.08 15.68 9.06
CA ARG A 38 -4.45 14.55 9.75
C ARG A 38 -5.32 13.29 9.77
N ASN A 39 -6.65 13.41 9.72
CA ASN A 39 -7.58 12.28 9.66
C ASN A 39 -7.47 11.51 8.33
N GLU A 40 -7.33 12.21 7.20
CA GLU A 40 -7.16 11.57 5.89
C GLU A 40 -5.80 10.87 5.81
N ILE A 41 -4.74 11.49 6.35
CA ILE A 41 -3.43 10.85 6.47
C ILE A 41 -3.52 9.57 7.29
N ARG A 42 -4.17 9.62 8.46
CA ARG A 42 -4.37 8.43 9.32
C ARG A 42 -5.18 7.34 8.63
N LYS A 43 -6.19 7.72 7.84
CA LYS A 43 -6.96 6.77 7.04
C LYS A 43 -6.07 6.05 6.03
N LEU A 44 -5.25 6.79 5.29
CA LEU A 44 -4.27 6.21 4.36
C LEU A 44 -3.21 5.34 5.09
N GLU A 45 -2.74 5.77 6.26
CA GLU A 45 -1.82 4.98 7.10
C GLU A 45 -2.44 3.62 7.49
N MET A 46 -3.73 3.58 7.86
CA MET A 46 -4.44 2.35 8.17
C MET A 46 -4.68 1.47 6.93
N GLU A 47 -5.12 2.05 5.81
CA GLU A 47 -5.29 1.31 4.56
C GLU A 47 -3.99 0.66 4.09
N LEU A 48 -2.87 1.39 4.20
CA LEU A 48 -1.54 0.87 3.90
C LEU A 48 -1.14 -0.27 4.84
N TRP A 49 -1.46 -0.15 6.13
CA TRP A 49 -1.20 -1.21 7.11
C TRP A 49 -1.95 -2.50 6.78
N GLU A 50 -3.25 -2.41 6.48
CA GLU A 50 -4.08 -3.56 6.09
C GLU A 50 -3.54 -4.24 4.82
N LEU A 51 -3.16 -3.44 3.81
CA LEU A 51 -2.55 -3.97 2.59
C LEU A 51 -1.23 -4.70 2.87
N LYS A 52 -0.40 -4.16 3.77
CA LYS A 52 0.86 -4.78 4.17
C LYS A 52 0.62 -6.12 4.89
N VAL A 53 -0.36 -6.18 5.79
CA VAL A 53 -0.75 -7.42 6.48
C VAL A 53 -1.23 -8.46 5.45
N LYS A 54 -2.11 -8.06 4.52
CA LYS A 54 -2.59 -8.94 3.45
C LYS A 54 -1.45 -9.47 2.58
N ALA A 55 -0.49 -8.61 2.20
CA ALA A 55 0.68 -9.02 1.42
C ALA A 55 1.56 -10.05 2.17
N LEU A 56 1.74 -9.88 3.49
CA LEU A 56 2.47 -10.84 4.32
C LEU A 56 1.75 -12.19 4.41
N LEU A 57 0.43 -12.18 4.59
CA LEU A 57 -0.39 -13.40 4.61
C LEU A 57 -0.33 -14.13 3.26
N CYS A 58 -0.49 -13.40 2.14
CA CYS A 58 -0.34 -13.97 0.81
C CYS A 58 1.05 -14.59 0.63
N ARG A 59 2.13 -13.88 0.98
CA ARG A 59 3.50 -14.42 0.89
C ARG A 59 3.65 -15.71 1.70
N ARG A 60 3.10 -15.76 2.91
CA ARG A 60 3.14 -16.96 3.76
C ARG A 60 2.41 -18.13 3.11
N MET A 61 1.19 -17.92 2.60
CA MET A 61 0.43 -18.96 1.92
C MET A 61 1.18 -19.49 0.67
N PHE A 62 1.78 -18.61 -0.13
CA PHE A 62 2.59 -19.03 -1.29
C PHE A 62 3.82 -19.83 -0.87
N SER A 63 4.49 -19.45 0.22
CA SER A 63 5.63 -20.20 0.76
C SER A 63 5.20 -21.59 1.24
N GLU A 64 4.09 -21.68 1.99
CA GLU A 64 3.57 -22.95 2.49
C GLU A 64 3.14 -23.89 1.35
N GLU A 65 2.56 -23.35 0.28
CA GLU A 65 2.20 -24.13 -0.91
C GLU A 65 3.44 -24.64 -1.66
N ALA A 66 4.45 -23.78 -1.85
CA ALA A 66 5.72 -24.17 -2.47
C ALA A 66 6.43 -25.27 -1.66
N ASP A 67 6.41 -25.17 -0.33
CA ASP A 67 6.99 -26.18 0.56
C ASP A 67 6.27 -27.53 0.44
N LYS A 68 4.93 -27.54 0.29
CA LYS A 68 4.15 -28.77 0.06
C LYS A 68 4.51 -29.39 -1.28
N ILE A 69 4.55 -28.59 -2.36
CA ILE A 69 4.91 -29.06 -3.70
C ILE A 69 6.33 -29.65 -3.68
N GLN A 70 7.29 -28.97 -3.04
CA GLN A 70 8.65 -29.48 -2.92
C GLN A 70 8.72 -30.82 -2.18
N LYS A 71 7.98 -30.95 -1.07
CA LYS A 71 7.89 -32.22 -0.32
C LYS A 71 7.28 -33.33 -1.15
N TYR A 72 6.22 -33.03 -1.90
CA TYR A 72 5.58 -33.98 -2.82
C TYR A 72 6.55 -34.45 -3.89
N VAL A 73 7.17 -33.53 -4.63
CA VAL A 73 8.14 -33.83 -5.70
C VAL A 73 9.28 -34.70 -5.19
N ARG A 74 9.84 -34.39 -4.01
CA ARG A 74 10.93 -35.18 -3.40
C ARG A 74 10.51 -36.62 -3.05
N GLY A 75 9.23 -36.88 -2.80
CA GLY A 75 8.71 -38.20 -2.45
C GLY A 75 8.35 -39.09 -3.64
N LEU A 76 8.46 -38.59 -4.88
CA LEU A 76 8.02 -39.32 -6.08
C LEU A 76 9.03 -40.39 -6.51
N PRO A 77 8.56 -41.52 -7.10
CA PRO A 77 9.42 -42.47 -7.80
C PRO A 77 10.12 -41.83 -9.01
N ASP A 78 11.36 -42.26 -9.27
CA ASP A 78 12.22 -41.72 -10.34
C ASP A 78 11.55 -41.74 -11.73
N MET A 79 10.71 -42.74 -11.99
CA MET A 79 9.99 -42.90 -13.26
C MET A 79 9.10 -41.70 -13.62
N ILE A 80 8.55 -41.00 -12.63
CA ILE A 80 7.62 -39.87 -12.85
C ILE A 80 8.19 -38.52 -12.37
N HIS A 81 9.25 -38.54 -11.55
CA HIS A 81 9.88 -37.34 -11.00
C HIS A 81 10.29 -36.32 -12.08
N GLY A 82 10.91 -36.79 -13.18
CA GLY A 82 11.36 -35.90 -14.26
C GLY A 82 10.22 -35.16 -14.96
N SER A 83 9.05 -35.81 -15.10
CA SER A 83 7.88 -35.21 -15.75
C SER A 83 7.26 -34.10 -14.90
N VAL A 84 7.09 -34.34 -13.60
CA VAL A 84 6.52 -33.36 -12.64
C VAL A 84 7.45 -32.17 -12.44
N VAL A 85 8.77 -32.36 -12.41
CA VAL A 85 9.71 -31.24 -12.34
C VAL A 85 9.66 -30.37 -13.59
N ALA A 86 9.49 -31.00 -14.77
CA ALA A 86 9.42 -30.27 -16.04
C ALA A 86 8.15 -29.41 -16.18
N SER A 87 7.02 -29.84 -15.59
CA SER A 87 5.75 -29.10 -15.64
C SER A 87 5.73 -27.86 -14.74
N LYS A 88 6.64 -27.76 -13.75
CA LYS A 88 6.77 -26.61 -12.83
C LYS A 88 5.43 -26.22 -12.18
N PRO A 89 4.80 -27.13 -11.42
CA PRO A 89 3.50 -26.88 -10.80
C PRO A 89 3.59 -25.71 -9.81
N LYS A 90 2.59 -24.83 -9.86
CA LYS A 90 2.40 -23.70 -8.94
C LYS A 90 1.46 -24.03 -7.80
N THR A 91 0.65 -25.08 -7.95
CA THR A 91 -0.29 -25.55 -6.93
C THR A 91 -0.13 -27.05 -6.72
N MET A 92 -0.57 -27.54 -5.55
CA MET A 92 -0.60 -28.98 -5.28
C MET A 92 -1.48 -29.76 -6.27
N GLN A 93 -2.57 -29.16 -6.75
CA GLN A 93 -3.44 -29.82 -7.73
C GLN A 93 -2.72 -30.06 -9.06
N GLU A 94 -1.99 -29.06 -9.55
CA GLU A 94 -1.15 -29.18 -10.76
C GLU A 94 0.00 -30.18 -10.60
N ALA A 95 0.45 -30.45 -9.38
CA ALA A 95 1.49 -31.45 -9.12
C ALA A 95 0.94 -32.89 -9.10
N ILE A 96 -0.37 -33.05 -8.84
CA ILE A 96 -1.06 -34.35 -8.76
C ILE A 96 -1.54 -34.80 -10.16
N GLU A 97 -1.89 -33.85 -11.02
CA GLU A 97 -2.27 -34.06 -12.42
C GLU A 97 -1.09 -34.47 -13.31
#